data_AF-A0AAW0A1W0-F1
#
_entry.id   AF-A0AAW0A1W0-F1
#
_cell.length_a   1.000
_cell.length_b   1.000
_cell.length_c   1.000
_cell.angle_alpha   90.00
_cell.angle_beta   90.00
_cell.angle_gamma   90.00
#
_symmetry.space_group_name_H-M   'P 1'
#
loop_
_entity.id
_entity.type
_entity.pdbx_description
1 polymer ?
#
loop_
_entity_poly.entity_id
_entity_poly.type
_entity_poly.pdbx_seq_one_letter_code
_entity_poly.pdbx_strand_id
1 'polypeptide(L)'
;MAAPSVPSAPFPRYSSMRQSCLAGYYEEPQVYSGMTFELRRIPKVTSRVVKREGRTWELWSPNSTQTPFLPGCRGQIPSMPLEPQARRYDGHFGRFDCLYSPHYSGGDIPHWPFMRRPHLVKTDDFAYPAYEPLMRQWEVNPQNPSKGRFRPAYLEVLSALRRELDACMNAVRDRLRKESTTWAERPQYADATRVGELLNTEFWWEAVDKGMNVQRGLREKEGWLTMMHARMSLDHLKLEQLRELEFPLADEHYMGVWVNGLLEGPVLRYLYTGIPSFIVHSYASEDRTRADTYPDTRTCSDFVVGTDLVPSLRESPYQQLARKDAERLDALEQANIGTFRPVTIEPEHEQHSSSLYLEQLGIQTASQREEEGKRFQLDGWRKKREETALPTIQAPLLTFPDESPAKENRYAHQELEKRVIDASRVEWIVPPPVHEKREEDWVKFEMDLLGSGRDAFVYRGSKRKMQADVEWFDRSKGRRIWLSDYHVPPGVVNSKVFGAPVPHLPFVVMNGEQETMKLPSHWMYPSRHPHPSDVGRRADPPRPEELPFKDG
;
A
#
# COMPACT_ATOMS: atom_id res chain seq x y z
N MET A 1 4.97 -47.32 12.55
CA MET A 1 6.22 -46.54 12.59
C MET A 1 5.85 -45.09 12.34
N ALA A 2 6.04 -44.21 13.32
CA ALA A 2 5.81 -42.78 13.12
C ALA A 2 6.92 -42.22 12.22
N ALA A 3 6.56 -41.44 11.20
CA ALA A 3 7.53 -40.79 10.35
C ALA A 3 8.43 -39.87 11.21
N PRO A 4 9.76 -39.88 11.00
CA PRO A 4 10.64 -38.97 11.72
C PRO A 4 10.21 -37.53 11.42
N SER A 5 9.82 -36.79 12.45
CA SER A 5 9.52 -35.37 12.33
C SER A 5 10.76 -34.65 11.84
N VAL A 6 10.66 -34.04 10.65
CA VAL A 6 11.72 -33.17 10.14
C VAL A 6 11.96 -32.08 11.20
N PRO A 7 13.18 -31.96 11.76
CA PRO A 7 13.47 -30.92 12.73
C PRO A 7 13.20 -29.56 12.07
N SER A 8 12.31 -28.77 12.69
CA SER A 8 12.04 -27.41 12.22
C SER A 8 13.35 -26.63 12.21
N ALA A 9 13.61 -25.91 11.13
CA ALA A 9 14.82 -25.09 11.01
C ALA A 9 14.93 -24.14 12.23
N PRO A 10 16.14 -23.95 12.79
CA PRO A 10 16.31 -23.12 13.97
C PRO A 10 15.91 -21.67 13.68
N PHE A 11 15.01 -21.12 14.51
CA PHE A 11 14.65 -19.69 14.45
C PHE A 11 15.80 -18.83 14.97
N PRO A 12 16.03 -17.63 14.41
CA PRO A 12 17.03 -16.71 14.94
C PRO A 12 16.68 -16.28 16.36
N ARG A 13 17.70 -16.03 17.20
CA ARG A 13 17.52 -15.66 18.61
C ARG A 13 18.09 -14.27 18.91
N TYR A 14 17.39 -13.52 19.77
CA TYR A 14 17.92 -12.26 20.30
C TYR A 14 18.81 -12.53 21.51
N SER A 15 19.94 -11.82 21.59
CA SER A 15 20.83 -11.84 22.76
C SER A 15 20.56 -10.70 23.74
N SER A 16 19.67 -9.75 23.38
CA SER A 16 19.26 -8.63 24.22
C SER A 16 17.73 -8.65 24.39
N MET A 17 17.22 -8.16 25.53
CA MET A 17 15.79 -7.93 25.67
C MET A 17 15.32 -6.88 24.67
N ARG A 18 14.13 -7.09 24.11
CA ARG A 18 13.46 -6.20 23.17
C ARG A 18 11.99 -6.11 23.51
N GLN A 19 11.37 -5.00 23.18
CA GLN A 19 9.94 -4.82 23.34
C GLN A 19 9.15 -5.59 22.28
N SER A 20 7.97 -6.06 22.67
CA SER A 20 6.95 -6.58 21.74
C SER A 20 6.68 -5.60 20.60
N CYS A 21 6.37 -6.10 19.40
CA CYS A 21 6.00 -5.25 18.26
C CYS A 21 4.78 -4.38 18.61
N LEU A 22 3.88 -4.90 19.46
CA LEU A 22 2.67 -4.19 19.92
C LEU A 22 2.90 -3.18 21.06
N ALA A 23 4.11 -3.05 21.62
CA ALA A 23 4.35 -2.17 22.76
C ALA A 23 3.92 -0.71 22.47
N GLY A 24 3.24 -0.05 23.41
CA GLY A 24 2.82 1.34 23.28
C GLY A 24 1.68 1.65 22.29
N TYR A 25 1.19 0.69 21.49
CA TYR A 25 0.03 0.95 20.61
C TYR A 25 -1.27 1.20 21.39
N TYR A 26 -1.40 0.63 22.59
CA TYR A 26 -2.57 0.79 23.45
C TYR A 26 -2.54 2.06 24.31
N GLU A 27 -1.41 2.78 24.33
CA GLU A 27 -1.32 4.09 24.98
C GLU A 27 -2.26 5.08 24.29
N GLU A 28 -2.87 5.97 25.09
CA GLU A 28 -3.75 6.99 24.54
C GLU A 28 -2.94 7.96 23.67
N PRO A 29 -3.36 8.23 22.42
CA PRO A 29 -2.70 9.22 21.58
C PRO A 29 -3.09 10.63 22.01
N GLN A 30 -2.13 11.56 21.97
CA GLN A 30 -2.46 12.98 22.03
C GLN A 30 -3.15 13.38 20.72
N VAL A 31 -4.43 13.71 20.76
CA VAL A 31 -5.22 14.03 19.57
C VAL A 31 -5.23 15.53 19.32
N TYR A 32 -4.91 15.93 18.08
CA TYR A 32 -5.12 17.30 17.59
C TYR A 32 -6.27 17.30 16.59
N SER A 33 -7.42 17.81 17.01
CA SER A 33 -8.66 17.82 16.21
C SER A 33 -8.87 19.11 15.41
N GLY A 34 -7.95 20.09 15.51
CA GLY A 34 -8.07 21.39 14.86
C GLY A 34 -8.04 21.31 13.34
N MET A 35 -8.99 21.98 12.69
CA MET A 35 -9.00 22.25 11.24
C MET A 35 -9.10 23.76 11.05
N THR A 36 -8.31 24.31 10.13
CA THR A 36 -8.25 25.77 9.89
C THR A 36 -9.13 26.21 8.71
N PHE A 37 -9.80 25.27 8.04
CA PHE A 37 -10.62 25.50 6.86
C PHE A 37 -11.67 24.39 6.74
N GLU A 38 -12.69 24.64 5.91
CA GLU A 38 -13.75 23.69 5.63
C GLU A 38 -13.47 22.90 4.35
N LEU A 39 -13.57 21.58 4.42
CA LEU A 39 -13.57 20.70 3.25
C LEU A 39 -14.97 20.65 2.66
N ARG A 40 -15.18 21.33 1.53
CA ARG A 40 -16.50 21.44 0.90
C ARG A 40 -16.84 20.16 0.11
N ARG A 41 -18.09 19.69 0.27
CA ARG A 41 -18.78 18.71 -0.60
C ARG A 41 -18.05 17.39 -0.85
N ILE A 42 -17.58 16.73 0.21
CA ILE A 42 -16.89 15.44 0.05
C ILE A 42 -17.78 14.27 0.46
N PRO A 43 -18.02 13.27 -0.42
CA PRO A 43 -18.60 12.01 0.02
C PRO A 43 -17.67 11.36 1.03
N LYS A 44 -18.18 11.10 2.23
CA LYS A 44 -17.45 10.39 3.27
C LYS A 44 -17.20 8.95 2.78
N VAL A 45 -15.95 8.56 2.63
CA VAL A 45 -15.61 7.22 2.13
C VAL A 45 -15.58 6.23 3.29
N THR A 46 -14.90 6.58 4.38
CA THR A 46 -14.84 5.76 5.60
C THR A 46 -14.95 6.54 6.88
N SER A 47 -15.42 5.85 7.93
CA SER A 47 -15.57 6.39 9.27
C SER A 47 -15.45 5.32 10.33
N ARG A 48 -14.88 5.69 11.47
CA ARG A 48 -15.07 4.98 12.74
C ARG A 48 -15.16 5.96 13.90
N VAL A 49 -15.91 5.57 14.92
CA VAL A 49 -16.02 6.31 16.18
C VAL A 49 -15.21 5.58 17.24
N VAL A 50 -14.38 6.32 17.98
CA VAL A 50 -13.60 5.80 19.11
C VAL A 50 -14.15 6.43 20.39
N LYS A 51 -14.48 5.61 21.38
CA LYS A 51 -14.92 6.05 22.71
C LYS A 51 -13.94 5.58 23.77
N ARG A 52 -13.29 6.51 24.48
CA ARG A 52 -12.33 6.21 25.55
C ARG A 52 -12.38 7.31 26.60
N GLU A 53 -12.40 6.91 27.88
CA GLU A 53 -12.34 7.83 29.04
C GLU A 53 -13.38 8.98 28.99
N GLY A 54 -14.60 8.67 28.57
CA GLY A 54 -15.69 9.65 28.47
C GLY A 54 -15.59 10.63 27.29
N ARG A 55 -14.55 10.50 26.46
CA ARG A 55 -14.36 11.27 25.23
C ARG A 55 -14.73 10.45 24.01
N THR A 56 -15.21 11.14 22.97
CA THR A 56 -15.55 10.53 21.70
C THR A 56 -14.82 11.23 20.56
N TRP A 57 -14.25 10.43 19.66
CA TRP A 57 -13.59 10.90 18.45
C TRP A 57 -14.18 10.22 17.22
N GLU A 58 -14.42 10.99 16.17
CA GLU A 58 -14.70 10.49 14.84
C GLU A 58 -13.42 10.55 14.01
N LEU A 59 -13.00 9.41 13.47
CA LEU A 59 -11.88 9.28 12.55
C LEU A 59 -12.45 8.93 11.19
N TRP A 60 -12.18 9.74 10.18
CA TRP A 60 -12.76 9.57 8.85
C TRP A 60 -11.81 9.97 7.73
N SER A 61 -12.12 9.52 6.52
CA SER A 61 -11.40 9.93 5.32
C SER A 61 -12.35 10.44 4.23
N PRO A 62 -12.03 11.59 3.59
CA PRO A 62 -12.68 12.06 2.39
C PRO A 62 -12.42 11.23 1.13
N ASN A 63 -11.30 10.50 1.05
CA ASN A 63 -10.87 9.87 -0.21
C ASN A 63 -10.35 8.44 -0.07
N SER A 64 -10.25 7.90 1.15
CA SER A 64 -9.68 6.57 1.40
C SER A 64 -10.66 5.64 2.13
N THR A 65 -10.52 4.36 1.84
CA THR A 65 -11.17 3.25 2.51
C THR A 65 -10.38 2.68 3.70
N GLN A 66 -9.21 3.24 4.00
CA GLN A 66 -8.38 2.80 5.11
C GLN A 66 -8.99 3.13 6.46
N THR A 67 -8.74 2.26 7.44
CA THR A 67 -9.01 2.51 8.86
C THR A 67 -7.69 2.64 9.63
N PRO A 68 -6.89 3.69 9.38
CA PRO A 68 -5.55 3.77 9.95
C PRO A 68 -5.57 3.96 11.46
N PHE A 69 -4.50 3.50 12.09
CA PHE A 69 -4.19 3.82 13.47
C PHE A 69 -3.75 5.29 13.59
N LEU A 70 -4.23 5.98 14.65
CA LEU A 70 -3.83 7.36 14.97
C LEU A 70 -2.74 7.32 16.05
N PRO A 71 -1.47 7.61 15.73
CA PRO A 71 -0.39 7.53 16.70
C PRO A 71 -0.38 8.67 17.73
N GLY A 72 -1.07 9.76 17.43
CA GLY A 72 -1.05 10.99 18.23
C GLY A 72 -0.02 12.00 17.75
N CYS A 73 -0.06 13.19 18.35
CA CYS A 73 0.92 14.24 18.09
C CYS A 73 2.31 13.76 18.51
N ARG A 74 3.28 14.09 17.68
CA ARG A 74 4.66 13.72 17.93
C ARG A 74 5.28 14.76 18.87
N GLY A 75 5.83 14.31 19.99
CA GLY A 75 6.72 15.11 20.80
C GLY A 75 8.08 15.23 20.10
N GLN A 76 9.01 14.33 20.44
CA GLN A 76 10.28 14.18 19.74
C GLN A 76 10.32 12.86 18.98
N ILE A 77 10.83 12.91 17.74
CA ILE A 77 11.26 11.70 17.03
C ILE A 77 12.37 11.06 17.86
N PRO A 78 12.28 9.79 18.26
CA PRO A 78 13.44 9.15 18.86
C PRO A 78 14.61 9.23 17.88
N SER A 79 15.71 9.82 18.32
CA SER A 79 16.93 9.92 17.53
C SER A 79 17.44 8.53 17.17
N MET A 80 18.00 8.39 15.98
CA MET A 80 18.68 7.18 15.57
C MET A 80 20.13 7.20 16.04
N PRO A 81 20.66 6.11 16.65
CA PRO A 81 20.00 4.82 16.91
C PRO A 81 19.08 4.82 18.13
N LEU A 82 18.05 3.94 18.13
CA LEU A 82 17.22 3.72 19.30
C LEU A 82 18.01 3.19 20.48
N GLU A 83 17.71 3.74 21.66
CA GLU A 83 18.13 3.21 22.95
C GLU A 83 17.77 1.72 23.09
N PRO A 84 18.66 0.87 23.64
CA PRO A 84 18.44 -0.57 23.72
C PRO A 84 17.07 -0.99 24.26
N GLN A 85 16.57 -0.32 25.29
CA GLN A 85 15.28 -0.57 25.93
C GLN A 85 14.06 -0.22 25.08
N ALA A 86 14.23 0.63 24.06
CA ALA A 86 13.18 1.02 23.13
C ALA A 86 13.15 0.16 21.86
N ARG A 87 14.14 -0.72 21.67
CA ARG A 87 14.25 -1.59 20.48
C ARG A 87 13.19 -2.67 20.50
N ARG A 88 12.66 -2.98 19.30
CA ARG A 88 11.60 -3.97 19.10
C ARG A 88 12.10 -5.18 18.34
N TYR A 89 11.35 -6.27 18.45
CA TYR A 89 11.70 -7.53 17.77
C TYR A 89 11.79 -7.36 16.24
N ASP A 90 10.98 -6.53 15.62
CA ASP A 90 11.04 -6.26 14.17
C ASP A 90 11.77 -4.96 13.81
N GLY A 91 12.41 -4.30 14.79
CA GLY A 91 13.16 -3.07 14.58
C GLY A 91 12.34 -1.82 14.26
N HIS A 92 11.00 -1.87 14.31
CA HIS A 92 10.17 -0.67 14.11
C HIS A 92 10.21 0.25 15.34
N PHE A 93 9.86 1.52 15.17
CA PHE A 93 9.96 2.59 16.18
C PHE A 93 8.66 2.79 16.97
N GLY A 94 7.92 1.69 17.17
CA GLY A 94 6.62 1.72 17.82
C GLY A 94 5.54 2.44 17.03
N ARG A 95 4.59 3.00 17.78
CA ARG A 95 3.41 3.67 17.23
C ARG A 95 3.72 4.85 16.31
N PHE A 96 4.86 5.51 16.52
CA PHE A 96 5.33 6.66 15.74
C PHE A 96 6.27 6.27 14.58
N ASP A 97 6.25 5.02 14.17
CA ASP A 97 7.00 4.57 13.00
C ASP A 97 6.25 4.92 11.71
N CYS A 98 6.86 5.78 10.88
CA CYS A 98 6.33 6.19 9.58
C CYS A 98 6.18 5.07 8.55
N LEU A 99 6.75 3.89 8.82
CA LEU A 99 6.57 2.70 7.99
C LEU A 99 5.25 1.98 8.27
N TYR A 100 4.56 2.30 9.38
CA TYR A 100 3.39 1.54 9.83
C TYR A 100 2.15 2.40 10.09
N SER A 101 2.34 3.66 10.48
CA SER A 101 1.24 4.56 10.84
C SER A 101 1.32 5.87 10.04
N PRO A 102 0.19 6.41 9.55
CA PRO A 102 0.15 7.79 9.09
C PRO A 102 0.37 8.75 10.26
N HIS A 103 1.05 9.86 9.97
CA HIS A 103 1.38 10.89 10.94
C HIS A 103 0.62 12.18 10.67
N TYR A 104 0.50 13.04 11.69
CA TYR A 104 0.25 14.45 11.46
C TYR A 104 1.41 15.03 10.64
N SER A 105 1.10 15.87 9.66
CA SER A 105 2.11 16.52 8.84
C SER A 105 2.75 17.68 9.63
N GLY A 106 3.71 17.34 10.49
CA GLY A 106 4.44 18.29 11.34
C GLY A 106 5.57 19.07 10.64
N GLY A 107 5.60 19.11 9.31
CA GLY A 107 6.62 19.85 8.55
C GLY A 107 7.99 19.18 8.45
N ASP A 108 8.38 18.35 9.43
CA ASP A 108 9.74 17.79 9.48
C ASP A 108 10.06 16.85 8.33
N ILE A 109 9.09 16.04 7.87
CA ILE A 109 9.33 15.02 6.85
C ILE A 109 8.13 14.89 5.89
N PRO A 110 8.05 15.74 4.85
CA PRO A 110 6.85 15.88 4.01
C PRO A 110 6.60 14.69 3.07
N HIS A 111 7.55 13.78 2.91
CA HIS A 111 7.44 12.66 1.98
C HIS A 111 6.84 11.38 2.60
N TRP A 112 6.71 11.32 3.92
CA TRP A 112 6.14 10.16 4.61
C TRP A 112 4.73 9.75 4.15
N PRO A 113 3.80 10.68 3.84
CA PRO A 113 2.49 10.30 3.33
C PRO A 113 2.54 9.50 2.01
N PHE A 114 3.61 9.67 1.24
CA PHE A 114 3.83 9.04 -0.07
C PHE A 114 4.56 7.69 0.03
N MET A 115 4.93 7.24 1.23
CA MET A 115 5.56 5.94 1.42
C MET A 115 4.53 4.82 1.29
N ARG A 116 4.92 3.65 0.75
CA ARG A 116 3.98 2.52 0.66
C ARG A 116 3.81 1.78 1.99
N ARG A 117 2.62 1.24 2.20
CA ARG A 117 2.23 0.44 3.36
C ARG A 117 2.78 -0.98 3.25
N PRO A 118 3.56 -1.47 4.22
CA PRO A 118 4.28 -2.74 4.07
C PRO A 118 3.40 -3.97 3.89
N HIS A 119 2.25 -4.06 4.56
CA HIS A 119 1.34 -5.22 4.48
C HIS A 119 0.53 -5.28 3.18
N LEU A 120 0.57 -4.23 2.35
CA LEU A 120 -0.06 -4.23 1.03
C LEU A 120 0.93 -4.54 -0.10
N VAL A 121 2.24 -4.52 0.20
CA VAL A 121 3.27 -4.95 -0.74
C VAL A 121 3.39 -6.47 -0.64
N LYS A 122 3.30 -7.14 -1.79
CA LYS A 122 3.43 -8.60 -1.84
C LYS A 122 4.88 -8.98 -1.55
N THR A 123 5.08 -9.76 -0.50
CA THR A 123 6.42 -10.19 -0.01
C THR A 123 7.08 -11.30 -0.83
N ASP A 124 6.57 -11.58 -2.03
CA ASP A 124 7.18 -12.43 -3.05
C ASP A 124 7.56 -11.61 -4.29
N ASP A 125 7.32 -10.30 -4.25
CA ASP A 125 7.62 -9.40 -5.32
C ASP A 125 9.06 -8.89 -5.21
N PHE A 126 9.93 -9.46 -6.04
CA PHE A 126 11.33 -9.06 -6.14
C PHE A 126 11.50 -7.59 -6.55
N ALA A 127 10.45 -6.91 -7.01
CA ALA A 127 10.46 -5.47 -7.27
C ALA A 127 10.58 -4.63 -5.98
N TYR A 128 10.26 -5.18 -4.81
CA TYR A 128 10.19 -4.44 -3.55
C TYR A 128 11.09 -5.03 -2.43
N PRO A 129 12.41 -5.17 -2.66
CA PRO A 129 13.33 -5.81 -1.71
C PRO A 129 13.44 -5.07 -0.37
N ALA A 130 13.11 -3.78 -0.34
CA ALA A 130 13.07 -3.00 0.89
C ALA A 130 11.89 -3.37 1.80
N TYR A 131 10.88 -4.11 1.30
CA TYR A 131 9.68 -4.52 2.02
C TYR A 131 9.72 -5.98 2.53
N GLU A 132 10.75 -6.73 2.14
CA GLU A 132 10.96 -8.11 2.55
C GLU A 132 11.20 -8.25 4.06
N PRO A 133 10.55 -9.20 4.76
CA PRO A 133 10.90 -9.50 6.14
C PRO A 133 12.36 -9.98 6.25
N LEU A 134 13.19 -9.29 7.03
CA LEU A 134 14.63 -9.62 7.19
C LEU A 134 14.85 -11.07 7.63
N MET A 135 13.92 -11.64 8.41
CA MET A 135 14.00 -13.03 8.89
C MET A 135 14.01 -14.04 7.74
N ARG A 136 13.37 -13.73 6.60
CA ARG A 136 13.38 -14.60 5.41
C ARG A 136 14.72 -14.54 4.65
N GLN A 137 15.45 -13.45 4.83
CA GLN A 137 16.71 -13.17 4.14
C GLN A 137 17.94 -13.45 5.02
N TRP A 138 17.72 -13.94 6.25
CA TRP A 138 18.76 -14.28 7.21
C TRP A 138 19.05 -15.77 7.25
N GLU A 139 20.31 -16.14 7.05
CA GLU A 139 20.83 -17.51 7.18
C GLU A 139 21.33 -17.73 8.61
N VAL A 140 20.57 -18.46 9.40
CA VAL A 140 20.91 -18.77 10.80
C VAL A 140 22.10 -19.73 10.86
N ASN A 141 23.07 -19.44 11.74
CA ASN A 141 24.15 -20.36 12.05
C ASN A 141 23.61 -21.52 12.91
N PRO A 142 23.69 -22.80 12.45
CA PRO A 142 23.12 -23.93 13.19
C PRO A 142 23.72 -24.16 14.58
N GLN A 143 24.99 -23.80 14.78
CA GLN A 143 25.70 -23.94 16.06
C GLN A 143 25.38 -22.80 17.03
N ASN A 144 24.99 -21.63 16.52
CA ASN A 144 24.61 -20.49 17.34
C ASN A 144 23.46 -19.72 16.68
N PRO A 145 22.19 -19.99 17.06
CA PRO A 145 21.03 -19.37 16.45
C PRO A 145 20.95 -17.83 16.60
N SER A 146 21.75 -17.22 17.48
CA SER A 146 21.85 -15.76 17.57
C SER A 146 22.79 -15.17 16.52
N LYS A 147 23.56 -16.01 15.83
CA LYS A 147 24.48 -15.64 14.75
C LYS A 147 23.95 -16.09 13.38
N GLY A 148 24.47 -15.47 12.34
CA GLY A 148 24.13 -15.78 10.96
C GLY A 148 24.71 -14.76 10.00
N ARG A 149 24.09 -14.64 8.84
CA ARG A 149 24.41 -13.63 7.82
C ARG A 149 23.22 -13.38 6.91
N PHE A 150 23.18 -12.25 6.24
CA PHE A 150 22.23 -12.03 5.16
C PHE A 150 22.61 -12.84 3.92
N ARG A 151 21.60 -13.28 3.15
CA ARG A 151 21.80 -13.89 1.83
C ARG A 151 22.50 -12.91 0.89
N PRO A 152 23.60 -13.29 0.22
CA PRO A 152 24.32 -12.38 -0.69
C PRO A 152 23.42 -11.79 -1.79
N ALA A 153 22.57 -12.62 -2.40
CA ALA A 153 21.63 -12.18 -3.44
C ALA A 153 20.67 -11.07 -2.95
N TYR A 154 20.24 -11.12 -1.69
CA TYR A 154 19.40 -10.08 -1.11
C TYR A 154 20.14 -8.73 -1.01
N LEU A 155 21.40 -8.76 -0.59
CA LEU A 155 22.24 -7.57 -0.47
C LEU A 155 22.59 -6.95 -1.82
N GLU A 156 22.78 -7.78 -2.86
CA GLU A 156 22.96 -7.33 -4.24
C GLU A 156 21.72 -6.59 -4.75
N VAL A 157 20.53 -7.14 -4.51
CA VAL A 157 19.26 -6.52 -4.90
C VAL A 157 19.01 -5.22 -4.14
N LEU A 158 19.26 -5.16 -2.82
CA LEU A 158 19.19 -3.90 -2.05
C LEU A 158 20.18 -2.85 -2.57
N SER A 159 21.40 -3.26 -2.92
CA SER A 159 22.41 -2.38 -3.49
C SER A 159 22.02 -1.85 -4.86
N ALA A 160 21.38 -2.67 -5.69
CA ALA A 160 20.84 -2.28 -6.99
C ALA A 160 19.72 -1.24 -6.83
N LEU A 161 18.71 -1.53 -5.99
CA LEU A 161 17.62 -0.60 -5.69
C LEU A 161 18.15 0.74 -5.17
N ARG A 162 19.13 0.73 -4.25
CA ARG A 162 19.76 1.96 -3.75
C ARG A 162 20.34 2.81 -4.89
N ARG A 163 21.12 2.20 -5.79
CA ARG A 163 21.73 2.91 -6.92
C ARG A 163 20.67 3.51 -7.85
N GLU A 164 19.62 2.76 -8.11
CA GLU A 164 18.49 3.22 -8.93
C GLU A 164 17.83 4.45 -8.30
N LEU A 165 17.43 4.36 -7.02
CA LEU A 165 16.82 5.48 -6.30
C LEU A 165 17.75 6.70 -6.25
N ASP A 166 19.05 6.50 -6.00
CA ASP A 166 20.04 7.59 -6.02
C ASP A 166 20.13 8.25 -7.40
N ALA A 167 20.11 7.47 -8.48
CA ALA A 167 20.11 7.99 -9.84
C ALA A 167 18.83 8.79 -10.14
N CYS A 168 17.66 8.28 -9.74
CA CYS A 168 16.38 8.99 -9.86
C CYS A 168 16.39 10.31 -9.10
N MET A 169 16.90 10.33 -7.87
CA MET A 169 16.98 11.55 -7.06
C MET A 169 17.90 12.58 -7.72
N ASN A 170 19.06 12.16 -8.24
CA ASN A 170 19.94 13.06 -8.97
C ASN A 170 19.28 13.60 -10.26
N ALA A 171 18.51 12.81 -10.98
CA ALA A 171 17.74 13.28 -12.13
C ALA A 171 16.68 14.33 -11.73
N VAL A 172 16.04 14.17 -10.56
CA VAL A 172 15.14 15.20 -10.01
C VAL A 172 15.92 16.47 -9.65
N ARG A 173 17.10 16.35 -9.01
CA ARG A 173 17.96 17.50 -8.68
C ARG A 173 18.26 18.36 -9.90
N ASP A 174 18.59 17.73 -11.02
CA ASP A 174 18.97 18.45 -12.24
C ASP A 174 17.79 19.23 -12.85
N ARG A 175 16.56 18.85 -12.52
CA ARG A 175 15.32 19.58 -12.88
C ARG A 175 14.94 20.64 -11.87
N LEU A 176 15.34 20.48 -10.60
CA LEU A 176 15.13 21.51 -9.59
C LEU A 176 16.04 22.70 -9.88
N ARG A 177 15.52 23.92 -9.68
CA ARG A 177 16.36 25.13 -9.70
C ARG A 177 17.43 24.98 -8.61
N LYS A 178 18.65 25.48 -8.87
CA LYS A 178 19.89 25.27 -8.08
C LYS A 178 19.81 25.53 -6.55
N GLU A 179 18.71 26.07 -6.02
CA GLU A 179 18.56 26.51 -4.62
C GLU A 179 17.28 25.99 -3.95
N SER A 180 16.79 24.80 -4.31
CA SER A 180 15.62 24.23 -3.63
C SER A 180 15.98 23.68 -2.24
N THR A 181 15.40 24.24 -1.18
CA THR A 181 15.48 23.70 0.20
C THR A 181 15.02 22.24 0.27
N THR A 182 14.09 21.85 -0.61
CA THR A 182 13.58 20.47 -0.71
C THR A 182 14.67 19.46 -1.08
N TRP A 183 15.71 19.86 -1.83
CA TRP A 183 16.84 18.98 -2.13
C TRP A 183 17.72 18.72 -0.90
N ALA A 184 17.86 19.72 -0.02
CA ALA A 184 18.61 19.59 1.23
C ALA A 184 17.89 18.64 2.21
N GLU A 185 16.57 18.66 2.22
CA GLU A 185 15.68 17.81 3.05
C GLU A 185 15.52 16.37 2.54
N ARG A 186 16.22 15.99 1.46
CA ARG A 186 16.09 14.66 0.89
C ARG A 186 16.64 13.57 1.85
N PRO A 187 16.07 12.35 1.85
CA PRO A 187 16.62 11.24 2.62
C PRO A 187 18.05 10.87 2.18
N GLN A 188 18.99 10.83 3.12
CA GLN A 188 20.39 10.47 2.86
C GLN A 188 20.83 9.17 3.54
N TYR A 189 19.98 8.61 4.41
CA TYR A 189 20.41 7.62 5.39
C TYR A 189 20.83 6.26 4.79
N ALA A 190 20.14 5.77 3.76
CA ALA A 190 20.50 4.51 3.09
C ALA A 190 21.56 4.72 2.00
N ASP A 191 22.81 4.99 2.41
CA ASP A 191 23.96 5.11 1.51
C ASP A 191 24.65 3.77 1.23
N ALA A 192 25.69 3.78 0.39
CA ALA A 192 26.45 2.57 0.05
C ALA A 192 27.17 1.95 1.25
N THR A 193 27.63 2.78 2.19
CA THR A 193 28.32 2.34 3.41
C THR A 193 27.37 1.54 4.29
N ARG A 194 26.14 2.05 4.53
CA ARG A 194 25.13 1.38 5.36
C ARG A 194 24.67 0.05 4.79
N VAL A 195 24.51 -0.06 3.47
CA VAL A 195 24.22 -1.35 2.83
C VAL A 195 25.41 -2.31 2.97
N GLY A 196 26.64 -1.81 2.81
CA GLY A 196 27.87 -2.59 3.00
C GLY A 196 28.06 -3.10 4.43
N GLU A 197 27.63 -2.35 5.45
CA GLU A 197 27.66 -2.77 6.86
C GLU A 197 26.86 -4.07 7.11
N LEU A 198 25.86 -4.37 6.28
CA LEU A 198 25.07 -5.61 6.40
C LEU A 198 25.88 -6.87 6.05
N LEU A 199 26.91 -6.77 5.21
CA LEU A 199 27.78 -7.90 4.85
C LEU A 199 28.56 -8.43 6.06
N ASN A 200 28.93 -7.52 6.97
CA ASN A 200 29.75 -7.82 8.14
C ASN A 200 28.91 -8.02 9.41
N THR A 201 27.59 -8.09 9.29
CA THR A 201 26.70 -8.23 10.45
C THR A 201 26.55 -9.70 10.82
N GLU A 202 27.07 -10.07 11.99
CA GLU A 202 27.07 -11.46 12.47
C GLU A 202 25.87 -11.79 13.35
N PHE A 203 25.39 -10.83 14.16
CA PHE A 203 24.37 -11.08 15.16
C PHE A 203 22.98 -10.68 14.67
N TRP A 204 21.99 -11.51 14.96
CA TRP A 204 20.62 -11.30 14.50
C TRP A 204 20.00 -9.97 14.98
N TRP A 205 20.23 -9.59 16.23
CA TRP A 205 19.70 -8.34 16.77
C TRP A 205 20.28 -7.10 16.06
N GLU A 206 21.57 -7.16 15.73
CA GLU A 206 22.25 -6.12 14.96
C GLU A 206 21.78 -6.11 13.50
N ALA A 207 21.52 -7.29 12.93
CA ALA A 207 20.97 -7.46 11.60
C ALA A 207 19.58 -6.83 11.47
N VAL A 208 18.74 -6.99 12.48
CA VAL A 208 17.41 -6.35 12.53
C VAL A 208 17.57 -4.84 12.59
N ASP A 209 18.39 -4.31 13.50
CA ASP A 209 18.55 -2.86 13.65
C ASP A 209 19.12 -2.22 12.37
N LYS A 210 20.24 -2.74 11.84
CA LYS A 210 20.88 -2.22 10.62
C LYS A 210 20.04 -2.47 9.37
N GLY A 211 19.45 -3.66 9.26
CA GLY A 211 18.62 -4.03 8.11
C GLY A 211 17.38 -3.16 8.01
N MET A 212 16.67 -2.93 9.12
CA MET A 212 15.48 -2.07 9.14
C MET A 212 15.84 -0.62 8.85
N ASN A 213 17.01 -0.18 9.29
CA ASN A 213 17.55 1.15 8.99
C ASN A 213 17.80 1.37 7.50
N VAL A 214 18.41 0.38 6.83
CA VAL A 214 18.59 0.39 5.37
C VAL A 214 17.23 0.34 4.67
N GLN A 215 16.35 -0.59 5.03
CA GLN A 215 15.02 -0.71 4.43
C GLN A 215 14.22 0.60 4.58
N ARG A 216 14.20 1.22 5.76
CA ARG A 216 13.55 2.51 6.01
C ARG A 216 14.10 3.58 5.10
N GLY A 217 15.42 3.77 5.06
CA GLY A 217 16.03 4.81 4.25
C GLY A 217 15.76 4.64 2.75
N LEU A 218 15.67 3.39 2.25
CA LEU A 218 15.28 3.13 0.86
C LEU A 218 13.82 3.47 0.60
N ARG A 219 12.90 3.09 1.49
CA ARG A 219 11.47 3.44 1.39
C ARG A 219 11.25 4.95 1.49
N GLU A 220 12.03 5.64 2.31
CA GLU A 220 11.98 7.11 2.42
C GLU A 220 12.44 7.76 1.11
N LYS A 221 13.51 7.25 0.47
CA LYS A 221 13.93 7.72 -0.87
C LYS A 221 12.83 7.52 -1.92
N GLU A 222 12.18 6.36 -1.95
CA GLU A 222 11.04 6.09 -2.82
C GLU A 222 9.88 7.09 -2.55
N GLY A 223 9.47 7.24 -1.28
CA GLY A 223 8.44 8.21 -0.90
C GLY A 223 8.79 9.64 -1.27
N TRP A 224 10.06 10.05 -1.12
CA TRP A 224 10.54 11.36 -1.52
C TRP A 224 10.43 11.57 -3.04
N LEU A 225 10.83 10.58 -3.85
CA LEU A 225 10.67 10.64 -5.30
C LEU A 225 9.20 10.80 -5.71
N THR A 226 8.31 10.01 -5.12
CA THR A 226 6.85 10.09 -5.36
C THR A 226 6.31 11.47 -4.99
N MET A 227 6.70 12.01 -3.82
CA MET A 227 6.36 13.38 -3.42
C MET A 227 6.87 14.42 -4.42
N MET A 228 8.10 14.28 -4.90
CA MET A 228 8.68 15.23 -5.85
C MET A 228 7.95 15.22 -7.19
N HIS A 229 7.54 14.06 -7.68
CA HIS A 229 6.69 13.95 -8.87
C HIS A 229 5.35 14.66 -8.69
N ALA A 230 4.70 14.45 -7.54
CA ALA A 230 3.48 15.16 -7.18
C ALA A 230 3.67 16.68 -7.13
N ARG A 231 4.73 17.15 -6.46
CA ARG A 231 5.07 18.59 -6.35
C ARG A 231 5.32 19.22 -7.70
N MET A 232 6.14 18.60 -8.55
CA MET A 232 6.40 19.10 -9.90
C MET A 232 5.13 19.24 -10.74
N SER A 233 4.11 18.42 -10.45
CA SER A 233 2.83 18.44 -11.16
C SER A 233 1.83 19.45 -10.59
N LEU A 234 1.94 19.87 -9.33
CA LEU A 234 0.90 20.67 -8.66
C LEU A 234 1.39 21.98 -8.04
N ASP A 235 2.69 22.17 -7.81
CA ASP A 235 3.20 23.36 -7.11
C ASP A 235 3.03 24.65 -7.91
N HIS A 236 2.83 24.54 -9.22
CA HIS A 236 2.53 25.69 -10.09
C HIS A 236 1.06 26.16 -9.98
N LEU A 237 0.17 25.34 -9.40
CA LEU A 237 -1.24 25.66 -9.23
C LEU A 237 -1.46 26.52 -7.99
N LYS A 238 -2.26 27.58 -8.15
CA LYS A 238 -2.72 28.43 -7.04
C LYS A 238 -3.84 27.76 -6.26
N LEU A 239 -4.12 28.25 -5.04
CA LEU A 239 -5.15 27.70 -4.17
C LEU A 239 -6.54 27.72 -4.83
N GLU A 240 -6.86 28.79 -5.56
CA GLU A 240 -8.14 28.94 -6.26
C GLU A 240 -8.28 27.85 -7.34
N GLN A 241 -7.22 27.59 -8.09
CA GLN A 241 -7.22 26.53 -9.10
C GLN A 241 -7.35 25.15 -8.46
N LEU A 242 -6.69 24.94 -7.32
CA LEU A 242 -6.84 23.69 -6.57
C LEU A 242 -8.27 23.50 -6.06
N ARG A 243 -9.00 24.55 -5.67
CA ARG A 243 -10.40 24.39 -5.18
C ARG A 243 -11.39 23.94 -6.25
N GLU A 244 -11.10 24.22 -7.52
CA GLU A 244 -11.98 23.88 -8.64
C GLU A 244 -11.75 22.46 -9.20
N LEU A 245 -10.71 21.77 -8.76
CA LEU A 245 -10.42 20.41 -9.20
C LEU A 245 -11.29 19.38 -8.46
N GLU A 246 -11.59 18.27 -9.13
CA GLU A 246 -12.13 17.08 -8.46
C GLU A 246 -10.96 16.16 -8.08
N PHE A 247 -10.95 15.65 -6.84
CA PHE A 247 -9.90 14.74 -6.38
C PHE A 247 -10.34 13.29 -6.55
N PRO A 248 -9.41 12.40 -6.95
CA PRO A 248 -9.71 10.97 -7.09
C PRO A 248 -9.84 10.30 -5.72
N LEU A 249 -10.32 9.04 -5.74
CA LEU A 249 -10.10 8.14 -4.62
C LEU A 249 -8.60 7.94 -4.39
N ALA A 250 -8.22 7.77 -3.12
CA ALA A 250 -6.86 7.57 -2.72
C ALA A 250 -6.31 6.24 -3.24
N ASP A 251 -5.01 6.21 -3.53
CA ASP A 251 -4.30 4.96 -3.69
C ASP A 251 -3.97 4.37 -2.32
N GLU A 252 -4.69 3.30 -1.98
CA GLU A 252 -4.61 2.65 -0.68
C GLU A 252 -3.23 2.04 -0.35
N HIS A 253 -2.33 1.96 -1.32
CA HIS A 253 -0.96 1.52 -1.08
C HIS A 253 -0.12 2.55 -0.32
N TYR A 254 -0.50 3.84 -0.31
CA TYR A 254 0.26 4.87 0.39
C TYR A 254 -0.12 4.98 1.87
N MET A 255 0.84 5.42 2.68
CA MET A 255 0.70 5.57 4.13
C MET A 255 -0.38 6.58 4.48
N GLY A 256 -0.44 7.69 3.75
CA GLY A 256 -1.38 8.77 3.99
C GLY A 256 -0.99 9.71 5.14
N VAL A 257 -1.88 10.61 5.48
CA VAL A 257 -1.61 11.74 6.38
C VAL A 257 -2.82 12.14 7.21
N TRP A 258 -2.59 12.45 8.50
CA TRP A 258 -3.57 13.15 9.32
C TRP A 258 -3.48 14.65 9.02
N VAL A 259 -4.51 15.20 8.38
CA VAL A 259 -4.47 16.56 7.81
C VAL A 259 -4.81 17.66 8.81
N ASN A 260 -5.24 17.30 10.01
CA ASN A 260 -5.53 18.26 11.07
C ASN A 260 -4.31 19.17 11.30
N GLY A 261 -4.58 20.47 11.43
CA GLY A 261 -3.57 21.51 11.65
C GLY A 261 -2.88 22.02 10.38
N LEU A 262 -3.12 21.39 9.23
CA LEU A 262 -2.62 21.90 7.96
C LEU A 262 -3.44 23.06 7.42
N LEU A 263 -2.80 23.85 6.56
CA LEU A 263 -3.46 24.82 5.70
C LEU A 263 -4.16 24.10 4.53
N GLU A 264 -5.17 24.74 3.96
CA GLU A 264 -5.98 24.18 2.88
C GLU A 264 -5.17 23.75 1.65
N GLY A 265 -4.21 24.58 1.21
CA GLY A 265 -3.42 24.31 0.01
C GLY A 265 -2.66 22.97 0.06
N PRO A 266 -1.88 22.67 1.11
CA PRO A 266 -1.26 21.36 1.29
C PRO A 266 -2.26 20.19 1.32
N VAL A 267 -3.40 20.34 2.00
CA VAL A 267 -4.42 19.28 2.08
C VAL A 267 -5.01 18.97 0.71
N LEU A 268 -5.39 20.00 -0.04
CA LEU A 268 -5.88 19.84 -1.41
C LEU A 268 -4.85 19.13 -2.29
N ARG A 269 -3.57 19.46 -2.17
CA ARG A 269 -2.51 18.75 -2.92
C ARG A 269 -2.46 17.26 -2.58
N TYR A 270 -2.51 16.88 -1.30
CA TYR A 270 -2.57 15.46 -0.91
C TYR A 270 -3.78 14.76 -1.55
N LEU A 271 -4.96 15.37 -1.46
CA LEU A 271 -6.18 14.83 -2.07
C LEU A 271 -6.03 14.62 -3.58
N TYR A 272 -5.54 15.62 -4.33
CA TYR A 272 -5.35 15.50 -5.80
C TYR A 272 -4.30 14.49 -6.21
N THR A 273 -3.28 14.28 -5.37
CA THR A 273 -2.25 13.27 -5.62
C THR A 273 -2.71 11.84 -5.31
N GLY A 274 -3.97 11.67 -4.88
CA GLY A 274 -4.50 10.37 -4.46
C GLY A 274 -3.85 9.87 -3.17
N ILE A 275 -3.33 10.76 -2.32
CA ILE A 275 -2.79 10.35 -1.02
C ILE A 275 -3.94 10.21 -0.02
N PRO A 276 -4.02 9.08 0.70
CA PRO A 276 -5.01 8.89 1.76
C PRO A 276 -4.91 10.03 2.77
N SER A 277 -6.00 10.78 2.92
CA SER A 277 -6.08 11.92 3.84
C SER A 277 -7.05 11.58 4.95
N PHE A 278 -6.65 11.77 6.19
CA PHE A 278 -7.41 11.35 7.36
C PHE A 278 -7.66 12.53 8.28
N ILE A 279 -8.84 12.54 8.89
CA ILE A 279 -9.30 13.61 9.77
C ILE A 279 -9.77 12.98 11.06
N VAL A 280 -9.32 13.54 12.18
CA VAL A 280 -9.84 13.23 13.51
C VAL A 280 -10.60 14.44 14.05
N HIS A 281 -11.79 14.20 14.56
CA HIS A 281 -12.62 15.21 15.18
C HIS A 281 -13.08 14.73 16.57
N SER A 282 -12.88 15.54 17.59
CA SER A 282 -13.36 15.29 18.95
C SER A 282 -14.67 16.04 19.16
N TYR A 283 -15.67 15.39 19.76
CA TYR A 283 -16.97 16.00 20.05
C TYR A 283 -17.51 15.55 21.41
N ALA A 284 -18.36 16.37 22.02
CA ALA A 284 -19.04 16.02 23.26
C ALA A 284 -20.24 15.11 22.97
N SER A 285 -20.62 14.27 23.94
CA SER A 285 -21.78 13.36 23.81
C SER A 285 -23.10 14.08 23.46
N GLU A 286 -23.18 15.35 23.81
CA GLU A 286 -24.33 16.24 23.62
C GLU A 286 -24.38 16.84 22.22
N ASP A 287 -23.23 16.89 21.53
CA ASP A 287 -23.14 17.28 20.13
C ASP A 287 -23.65 16.11 19.29
N ARG A 288 -24.94 16.12 18.94
CA ARG A 288 -25.54 15.14 18.02
C ARG A 288 -24.69 15.08 16.76
N THR A 289 -24.09 13.92 16.50
CA THR A 289 -23.05 13.81 15.48
C THR A 289 -23.56 13.37 14.13
N ARG A 290 -22.81 13.75 13.10
CA ARG A 290 -22.88 13.14 11.77
C ARG A 290 -22.74 11.60 11.79
N ALA A 291 -22.13 11.02 12.83
CA ALA A 291 -21.99 9.57 12.96
C ALA A 291 -23.36 8.85 13.03
N ASP A 292 -24.38 9.48 13.63
CA ASP A 292 -25.76 8.95 13.66
C ASP A 292 -26.44 8.98 12.28
N THR A 293 -25.87 9.73 11.33
CA THR A 293 -26.40 9.87 9.97
C THR A 293 -25.94 8.73 9.05
N TYR A 294 -24.91 7.97 9.41
CA TYR A 294 -24.35 6.89 8.58
C TYR A 294 -24.41 5.55 9.32
N PRO A 295 -25.31 4.64 8.93
CA PRO A 295 -25.56 3.39 9.67
C PRO A 295 -24.35 2.45 9.73
N ASP A 296 -23.38 2.60 8.84
CA ASP A 296 -22.18 1.75 8.77
C ASP A 296 -21.02 2.21 9.65
N THR A 297 -21.19 3.29 10.43
CA THR A 297 -20.12 3.82 11.28
C THR A 297 -19.83 2.89 12.46
N ARG A 298 -18.69 2.19 12.42
CA ARG A 298 -18.29 1.29 13.50
C ARG A 298 -17.84 2.07 14.74
N THR A 299 -18.41 1.74 15.91
CA THR A 299 -17.91 2.21 17.21
C THR A 299 -16.84 1.26 17.76
N CYS A 300 -15.74 1.81 18.24
CA CYS A 300 -14.56 1.12 18.77
C CYS A 300 -14.25 1.62 20.19
N SER A 301 -13.74 0.73 21.04
CA SER A 301 -13.39 1.02 22.44
C SER A 301 -12.03 1.71 22.62
N ASP A 302 -11.20 1.70 21.59
CA ASP A 302 -9.89 2.36 21.59
C ASP A 302 -9.46 2.69 20.14
N PHE A 303 -8.33 3.40 20.00
CA PHE A 303 -7.78 3.81 18.70
C PHE A 303 -7.17 2.66 17.88
N VAL A 304 -6.92 1.52 18.51
CA VAL A 304 -6.25 0.33 17.97
C VAL A 304 -7.26 -0.60 17.32
N VAL A 305 -8.44 -0.75 17.92
CA VAL A 305 -9.53 -1.63 17.49
C VAL A 305 -10.09 -1.16 16.15
N GLY A 306 -10.24 -2.11 15.22
CA GLY A 306 -10.74 -1.83 13.87
C GLY A 306 -9.70 -1.25 12.92
N THR A 307 -8.43 -1.14 13.34
CA THR A 307 -7.32 -0.83 12.44
C THR A 307 -6.81 -2.08 11.74
N ASP A 308 -6.29 -1.90 10.54
CA ASP A 308 -5.64 -2.97 9.77
C ASP A 308 -4.18 -3.25 10.21
N LEU A 309 -3.59 -2.35 10.99
CA LEU A 309 -2.22 -2.49 11.51
C LEU A 309 -2.06 -3.64 12.51
N VAL A 310 -2.99 -3.77 13.46
CA VAL A 310 -2.82 -4.70 14.60
C VAL A 310 -2.90 -6.17 14.20
N PRO A 311 -3.84 -6.60 13.35
CA PRO A 311 -3.81 -7.95 12.80
C PRO A 311 -2.46 -8.25 12.14
N SER A 312 -1.95 -7.33 11.32
CA SER A 312 -0.66 -7.48 10.64
C SER A 312 0.52 -7.63 11.61
N LEU A 313 0.61 -6.79 12.64
CA LEU A 313 1.66 -6.89 13.67
C LEU A 313 1.51 -8.15 14.52
N ARG A 314 0.27 -8.55 14.87
CA ARG A 314 -0.01 -9.72 15.70
C ARG A 314 0.36 -11.02 15.02
N GLU A 315 0.16 -11.09 13.71
CA GLU A 315 0.45 -12.26 12.87
C GLU A 315 1.91 -12.30 12.40
N SER A 316 2.67 -11.22 12.62
CA SER A 316 4.05 -11.11 12.13
C SER A 316 4.97 -12.21 12.70
N PRO A 317 5.91 -12.74 11.90
CA PRO A 317 6.90 -13.71 12.38
C PRO A 317 7.71 -13.20 13.59
N TYR A 318 7.92 -11.88 13.66
CA TYR A 318 8.63 -11.23 14.76
C TYR A 318 7.82 -11.24 16.06
N GLN A 319 6.50 -11.04 16.00
CA GLN A 319 5.66 -11.14 17.18
C GLN A 319 5.54 -12.57 17.68
N GLN A 320 5.53 -13.55 16.77
CA GLN A 320 5.60 -14.97 17.15
C GLN A 320 6.93 -15.30 17.84
N LEU A 321 8.05 -14.76 17.34
CA LEU A 321 9.35 -14.90 17.97
C LEU A 321 9.38 -14.23 19.36
N ALA A 322 8.80 -13.04 19.50
CA ALA A 322 8.69 -12.35 20.78
C ALA A 322 7.94 -13.17 21.83
N ARG A 323 6.85 -13.86 21.45
CA ARG A 323 6.10 -14.75 22.35
C ARG A 323 6.93 -15.95 22.79
N LYS A 324 7.60 -16.62 21.85
CA LYS A 324 8.48 -17.76 22.14
C LYS A 324 9.62 -17.38 23.09
N ASP A 325 10.21 -16.21 22.89
CA ASP A 325 11.28 -15.72 23.77
C ASP A 325 10.75 -15.36 25.17
N ALA A 326 9.54 -14.80 25.28
CA ALA A 326 8.89 -14.54 26.57
C ALA A 326 8.58 -15.85 27.34
N GLU A 327 7.94 -16.81 26.70
CA GLU A 327 7.64 -18.14 27.28
C GLU A 327 8.92 -18.84 27.77
N ARG A 328 10.01 -18.70 27.02
CA ARG A 328 11.33 -19.23 27.41
C ARG A 328 11.89 -18.55 28.66
N LEU A 329 11.78 -17.23 28.75
CA LEU A 329 12.25 -16.47 29.91
C LEU A 329 11.43 -16.83 31.16
N ASP A 330 10.11 -16.90 31.04
CA ASP A 330 9.21 -17.32 32.12
C ASP A 330 9.55 -18.74 32.61
N ALA A 331 9.82 -19.66 31.68
CA ALA A 331 10.21 -21.03 32.01
C ALA A 331 11.58 -21.11 32.74
N LEU A 332 12.55 -20.27 32.35
CA LEU A 332 13.85 -20.20 33.02
C LEU A 332 13.74 -19.62 34.43
N GLU A 333 12.88 -18.62 34.63
CA GLU A 333 12.58 -18.03 35.93
C GLU A 333 11.90 -19.06 36.85
N GLN A 334 10.91 -19.79 36.34
CA GLN A 334 10.22 -20.86 37.08
C GLN A 334 11.13 -22.05 37.41
N ALA A 335 12.11 -22.35 36.56
CA ALA A 335 13.05 -23.46 36.77
C ALA A 335 14.08 -23.19 37.87
N ASN A 336 14.11 -21.99 38.47
CA ASN A 336 15.00 -21.63 39.58
C ASN A 336 16.50 -21.89 39.28
N ILE A 337 16.87 -21.84 38.00
CA ILE A 337 18.27 -21.96 37.57
C ILE A 337 18.90 -20.59 37.84
N GLY A 338 19.60 -20.50 38.96
CA GLY A 338 20.08 -19.27 39.57
C GLY A 338 20.71 -18.24 38.63
N THR A 339 20.49 -16.97 38.98
CA THR A 339 21.22 -15.78 38.53
C THR A 339 21.06 -15.35 37.07
N PHE A 340 19.85 -15.40 36.51
CA PHE A 340 19.48 -14.38 35.53
C PHE A 340 18.81 -13.23 36.29
N ARG A 341 19.60 -12.22 36.69
CA ARG A 341 19.02 -10.91 37.03
C ARG A 341 18.83 -10.18 35.70
N PRO A 342 17.59 -9.90 35.25
CA PRO A 342 17.39 -8.84 34.28
C PRO A 342 18.09 -7.59 34.83
N VAL A 343 18.78 -6.84 33.96
CA VAL A 343 19.25 -5.51 34.34
C VAL A 343 18.01 -4.66 34.57
N THR A 344 17.56 -4.60 35.83
CA THR A 344 16.54 -3.65 36.25
C THR A 344 17.20 -2.28 36.20
N ILE A 345 16.96 -1.55 35.11
CA ILE A 345 17.22 -0.12 35.08
C ILE A 345 16.13 0.48 35.95
N GLU A 346 16.50 1.01 37.12
CA GLU A 346 15.55 1.72 37.97
C GLU A 346 14.96 2.92 37.20
N PRO A 347 13.63 3.08 37.17
CA PRO A 347 13.01 4.23 36.54
C PRO A 347 13.18 5.45 37.44
N GLU A 348 14.35 6.07 37.40
CA GLU A 348 14.47 7.47 37.78
C GLU A 348 13.94 8.30 36.61
N HIS A 349 12.65 8.62 36.58
CA HIS A 349 12.20 9.88 36.01
C HIS A 349 10.83 10.32 36.53
N GLU A 350 10.88 11.54 37.04
CA GLU A 350 9.83 12.38 37.56
C GLU A 350 8.62 12.50 36.64
N GLN A 351 7.44 12.51 37.26
CA GLN A 351 6.18 12.92 36.66
C GLN A 351 6.26 14.41 36.29
N HIS A 352 6.84 14.74 35.14
CA HIS A 352 6.64 16.07 34.56
C HIS A 352 5.28 16.13 33.88
N SER A 353 4.36 16.81 34.55
CA SER A 353 3.04 17.21 34.06
C SER A 353 3.17 17.89 32.69
N SER A 354 2.49 17.32 31.70
CA SER A 354 2.38 17.82 30.33
C SER A 354 1.64 19.16 30.18
N SER A 355 1.16 19.78 31.27
CA SER A 355 0.47 21.07 31.20
C SER A 355 1.40 22.28 31.19
N LEU A 356 2.63 22.16 31.72
CA LEU A 356 3.61 23.26 31.76
C LEU A 356 4.40 23.43 30.45
N TYR A 357 4.28 22.48 29.51
CA TYR A 357 5.03 22.48 28.26
C TYR A 357 4.33 23.25 27.12
N LEU A 358 3.03 23.53 27.26
CA LEU A 358 2.24 24.24 26.23
C LEU A 358 2.51 25.76 26.19
N GLU A 359 2.98 26.36 27.29
CA GLU A 359 3.37 27.79 27.31
C GLU A 359 4.74 28.04 26.65
N GLN A 360 5.61 27.03 26.55
CA GLN A 360 6.97 27.18 25.99
C GLN A 360 7.07 26.97 24.48
N LEU A 361 6.04 26.42 23.82
CA LEU A 361 6.08 26.11 22.39
C LEU A 361 5.72 27.27 21.45
N GLY A 362 5.44 28.48 21.98
CA GLY A 362 5.37 29.70 21.18
C GLY A 362 4.47 29.61 19.94
N ILE A 363 3.39 28.82 20.00
CA ILE A 363 2.41 28.72 18.91
C ILE A 363 1.62 30.04 18.91
N GLN A 364 2.18 31.06 18.27
CA GLN A 364 1.43 32.25 17.89
C GLN A 364 0.40 31.81 16.85
N THR A 365 -0.87 31.92 17.22
CA THR A 365 -2.01 31.70 16.33
C THR A 365 -1.91 32.66 15.13
N ALA A 366 -2.32 32.19 13.95
CA ALA A 366 -2.27 32.90 12.67
C ALA A 366 -3.07 34.22 12.60
N SER A 367 -3.61 34.71 13.73
CA SER A 367 -4.38 35.94 13.86
C SER A 367 -3.52 37.20 14.03
N GLN A 368 -2.19 37.10 14.25
CA GLN A 368 -1.33 38.25 14.52
C GLN A 368 -0.38 38.66 13.37
N ARG A 369 -0.54 38.08 12.17
CA ARG A 369 0.34 38.38 11.01
C ARG A 369 -0.21 39.41 10.01
N GLU A 370 -1.33 40.07 10.31
CA GLU A 370 -1.95 41.04 9.38
C GLU A 370 -1.60 42.52 9.60
N GLU A 371 -0.75 42.90 10.58
CA GLU A 371 -0.44 44.33 10.83
C GLU A 371 0.98 44.83 10.51
N GLU A 372 1.88 44.00 9.97
CA GLU A 372 3.19 44.49 9.47
C GLU A 372 3.22 44.63 7.95
N GLY A 373 2.26 45.38 7.43
CA GLY A 373 2.35 46.00 6.12
C GLY A 373 3.01 47.38 6.20
N LYS A 374 4.34 47.47 6.07
CA LYS A 374 4.99 48.73 5.66
C LYS A 374 6.20 48.51 4.73
N ARG A 375 5.97 48.92 3.47
CA ARG A 375 6.92 49.44 2.48
C ARG A 375 8.17 48.60 2.18
N PHE A 376 8.07 47.79 1.13
CA PHE A 376 9.14 47.67 0.15
C PHE A 376 8.63 48.13 -1.22
N GLN A 377 9.25 49.18 -1.74
CA GLN A 377 8.97 49.76 -3.05
C GLN A 377 9.34 48.74 -4.14
N LEU A 378 8.33 48.31 -4.88
CA LEU A 378 8.46 47.68 -6.19
C LEU A 378 8.65 48.80 -7.21
N ASP A 379 9.90 49.12 -7.54
CA ASP A 379 10.24 49.83 -8.76
C ASP A 379 11.41 49.14 -9.46
N GLY A 380 11.16 48.74 -10.70
CA GLY A 380 12.10 48.07 -11.58
C GLY A 380 11.78 46.60 -11.75
N TRP A 381 11.79 46.15 -13.00
CA TRP A 381 11.46 44.79 -13.49
C TRP A 381 10.01 44.57 -13.92
N ARG A 382 9.57 45.44 -14.83
CA ARG A 382 8.59 45.08 -15.86
C ARG A 382 9.07 45.61 -17.21
N LYS A 383 9.69 44.73 -18.02
CA LYS A 383 9.53 44.71 -19.49
C LYS A 383 10.25 43.52 -20.12
N LYS A 384 9.54 42.93 -21.10
CA LYS A 384 9.88 41.84 -22.03
C LYS A 384 9.78 40.39 -21.51
N ARG A 385 8.61 39.81 -21.75
CA ARG A 385 8.50 38.74 -22.77
C ARG A 385 7.07 38.67 -23.28
N GLU A 386 6.88 39.18 -24.48
CA GLU A 386 5.79 38.79 -25.37
C GLU A 386 6.00 37.35 -25.83
N GLU A 387 4.88 36.64 -25.91
CA GLU A 387 4.55 35.62 -26.91
C GLU A 387 5.68 34.71 -27.37
N THR A 388 5.75 33.55 -26.73
CA THR A 388 6.21 32.33 -27.40
C THR A 388 5.39 31.19 -26.82
N ALA A 389 4.54 30.59 -27.66
CA ALA A 389 3.93 29.31 -27.34
C ALA A 389 5.07 28.33 -27.04
N LEU A 390 5.11 27.85 -25.79
CA LEU A 390 6.10 26.86 -25.38
C LEU A 390 5.72 25.52 -26.04
N PRO A 391 6.70 24.76 -26.58
CA PRO A 391 6.42 23.44 -27.08
C PRO A 391 5.97 22.54 -25.94
N THR A 392 5.02 21.65 -26.21
CA THR A 392 4.75 20.47 -25.38
C THR A 392 6.01 19.60 -25.40
N ILE A 393 6.88 19.81 -24.41
CA ILE A 393 8.10 19.04 -24.23
C ILE A 393 7.76 17.92 -23.24
N GLN A 394 7.64 16.70 -23.76
CA GLN A 394 7.62 15.48 -22.95
C GLN A 394 8.98 15.35 -22.26
N ALA A 395 9.00 15.48 -20.93
CA ALA A 395 10.18 15.16 -20.13
C ALA A 395 10.53 13.67 -20.28
N PRO A 396 11.81 13.27 -20.14
CA PRO A 396 12.13 11.86 -20.04
C PRO A 396 11.51 11.33 -18.74
N LEU A 397 10.44 10.54 -18.86
CA LEU A 397 9.88 9.76 -17.78
C LEU A 397 11.00 8.88 -17.21
N LEU A 398 11.06 8.76 -15.89
CA LEU A 398 11.64 7.57 -15.29
C LEU A 398 10.83 6.40 -15.81
N THR A 399 11.35 5.68 -16.80
CA THR A 399 10.87 4.35 -17.12
C THR A 399 11.36 3.43 -16.01
N PHE A 400 10.64 3.47 -14.89
CA PHE A 400 10.42 2.27 -14.10
C PHE A 400 9.89 1.18 -15.06
N PRO A 401 10.09 -0.13 -14.81
CA PRO A 401 9.36 -1.14 -15.57
C PRO A 401 7.91 -0.67 -15.64
N ASP A 402 7.38 -0.57 -16.85
CA ASP A 402 6.05 -0.07 -17.13
C ASP A 402 5.05 -1.00 -16.44
N GLU A 403 4.81 -0.74 -15.16
CA GLU A 403 3.80 -1.37 -14.35
C GLU A 403 2.70 -0.34 -14.10
N SER A 404 1.87 -0.31 -15.14
CA SER A 404 0.42 -0.14 -15.14
C SER A 404 -0.10 1.30 -15.31
N PRO A 405 -0.88 1.56 -16.37
CA PRO A 405 -1.73 2.74 -16.43
C PRO A 405 -2.63 2.75 -15.19
N ALA A 406 -2.67 3.91 -14.53
CA ALA A 406 -3.51 4.29 -13.39
C ALA A 406 -4.68 3.34 -13.12
N LYS A 407 -4.51 2.29 -12.27
CA LYS A 407 -5.53 1.26 -11.97
C LYS A 407 -6.62 1.25 -13.04
N GLU A 408 -6.23 0.92 -14.28
CA GLU A 408 -7.19 0.41 -15.22
C GLU A 408 -7.89 -0.69 -14.44
N ASN A 409 -9.16 -0.41 -14.18
CA ASN A 409 -10.10 -1.19 -13.40
C ASN A 409 -9.60 -2.64 -13.38
N ARG A 410 -9.14 -3.20 -12.25
CA ARG A 410 -8.63 -4.60 -12.24
C ARG A 410 -9.73 -5.60 -12.67
N TYR A 411 -10.96 -5.10 -12.82
CA TYR A 411 -12.13 -5.77 -13.37
C TYR A 411 -12.46 -5.36 -14.81
N ALA A 412 -11.70 -4.44 -15.43
CA ALA A 412 -11.71 -4.21 -16.86
C ALA A 412 -11.22 -5.48 -17.56
N HIS A 413 -11.85 -5.73 -18.69
CA HIS A 413 -11.44 -6.83 -19.54
C HIS A 413 -10.17 -6.44 -20.27
N GLN A 414 -9.20 -7.36 -20.29
CA GLN A 414 -8.02 -7.24 -21.11
C GLN A 414 -8.44 -7.11 -22.57
N GLU A 415 -7.91 -6.10 -23.28
CA GLU A 415 -8.17 -5.97 -24.71
C GLU A 415 -7.68 -7.22 -25.45
N LEU A 416 -8.52 -7.76 -26.33
CA LEU A 416 -8.19 -8.92 -27.13
C LEU A 416 -7.13 -8.52 -28.17
N GLU A 417 -6.07 -9.31 -28.29
CA GLU A 417 -5.10 -9.13 -29.37
C GLU A 417 -5.79 -9.41 -30.71
N LYS A 418 -5.80 -8.42 -31.60
CA LYS A 418 -6.36 -8.51 -32.95
C LYS A 418 -5.29 -8.25 -33.98
N ARG A 419 -5.31 -9.01 -35.08
CA ARG A 419 -4.37 -8.84 -36.20
C ARG A 419 -5.13 -8.77 -37.52
N VAL A 420 -4.78 -7.78 -38.34
CA VAL A 420 -5.28 -7.66 -39.71
C VAL A 420 -4.48 -8.62 -40.60
N ILE A 421 -5.14 -9.66 -41.10
CA ILE A 421 -4.56 -10.59 -42.08
C ILE A 421 -4.87 -10.13 -43.50
N ASP A 422 -6.10 -9.68 -43.74
CA ASP A 422 -6.59 -9.10 -45.00
C ASP A 422 -7.48 -7.90 -44.67
N ALA A 423 -7.25 -6.76 -45.34
CA ALA A 423 -7.96 -5.52 -45.07
C ALA A 423 -9.47 -5.60 -45.34
N SER A 424 -9.91 -6.50 -46.24
CA SER A 424 -11.31 -6.72 -46.63
C SER A 424 -12.09 -7.63 -45.67
N ARG A 425 -11.40 -8.28 -44.72
CA ARG A 425 -11.97 -9.31 -43.84
C ARG A 425 -11.89 -8.89 -42.37
N VAL A 426 -12.70 -9.52 -41.52
CA VAL A 426 -12.68 -9.26 -40.09
C VAL A 426 -11.29 -9.54 -39.51
N GLU A 427 -10.92 -8.79 -38.47
CA GLU A 427 -9.63 -8.99 -37.81
C GLU A 427 -9.57 -10.35 -37.13
N TRP A 428 -8.43 -11.03 -37.26
CA TRP A 428 -8.20 -12.28 -36.54
C TRP A 428 -8.00 -11.98 -35.05
N ILE A 429 -8.83 -12.59 -34.20
CA ILE A 429 -8.68 -12.54 -32.75
C ILE A 429 -7.70 -13.63 -32.36
N VAL A 430 -6.51 -13.22 -31.93
CA VAL A 430 -5.40 -14.13 -31.62
C VAL A 430 -5.70 -14.87 -30.31
N PRO A 431 -5.91 -16.20 -30.32
CA PRO A 431 -6.15 -16.93 -29.09
C PRO A 431 -4.86 -17.07 -28.27
N PRO A 432 -4.94 -17.12 -26.94
CA PRO A 432 -3.81 -17.51 -26.10
C PRO A 432 -3.41 -18.98 -26.37
N PRO A 433 -2.20 -19.39 -25.93
CA PRO A 433 -1.84 -20.81 -25.93
C PRO A 433 -2.89 -21.64 -25.18
N VAL A 434 -3.17 -22.85 -25.67
CA VAL A 434 -4.16 -23.73 -25.04
C VAL A 434 -3.70 -24.09 -23.62
N HIS A 435 -4.45 -23.62 -22.62
CA HIS A 435 -4.12 -23.88 -21.23
C HIS A 435 -4.37 -25.33 -20.82
N GLU A 436 -3.44 -25.87 -20.02
CA GLU A 436 -3.61 -27.14 -19.32
C GLU A 436 -4.75 -27.06 -18.29
N LYS A 437 -5.32 -28.21 -17.94
CA LYS A 437 -6.28 -28.31 -16.85
C LYS A 437 -5.61 -27.96 -15.51
N ARG A 438 -6.28 -27.15 -14.70
CA ARG A 438 -5.98 -27.01 -13.26
C ARG A 438 -6.62 -28.14 -12.46
N GLU A 439 -5.90 -28.71 -11.49
CA GLU A 439 -6.38 -29.80 -10.63
C GLU A 439 -7.38 -29.35 -9.55
N GLU A 440 -7.59 -28.05 -9.39
CA GLU A 440 -8.40 -27.45 -8.33
C GLU A 440 -9.93 -27.59 -8.50
N ASP A 441 -10.64 -27.25 -7.43
CA ASP A 441 -12.10 -27.16 -7.38
C ASP A 441 -12.61 -26.08 -8.36
N TRP A 442 -13.48 -26.51 -9.26
CA TRP A 442 -14.04 -25.63 -10.29
C TRP A 442 -15.21 -24.83 -9.73
N VAL A 443 -15.11 -23.50 -9.76
CA VAL A 443 -16.20 -22.59 -9.37
C VAL A 443 -17.16 -22.36 -10.53
N LYS A 444 -18.46 -22.21 -10.24
CA LYS A 444 -19.50 -22.07 -11.25
C LYS A 444 -19.96 -20.63 -11.37
N PHE A 445 -20.02 -20.13 -12.60
CA PHE A 445 -20.55 -18.81 -12.94
C PHE A 445 -21.58 -18.96 -14.05
N GLU A 446 -22.69 -18.25 -13.91
CA GLU A 446 -23.78 -18.26 -14.89
C GLU A 446 -24.09 -16.82 -15.29
N MET A 447 -24.29 -16.58 -16.59
CA MET A 447 -24.78 -15.29 -17.06
C MET A 447 -26.22 -15.08 -16.60
N ASP A 448 -26.45 -14.02 -15.83
CA ASP A 448 -27.75 -13.72 -15.22
C ASP A 448 -27.98 -12.20 -15.21
N LEU A 449 -29.26 -11.80 -15.21
CA LEU A 449 -29.66 -10.41 -15.09
C LEU A 449 -29.76 -10.05 -13.61
N LEU A 450 -28.87 -9.17 -13.15
CA LEU A 450 -28.88 -8.71 -11.76
C LEU A 450 -30.15 -7.90 -11.46
N GLY A 451 -30.50 -7.76 -10.18
CA GLY A 451 -31.63 -6.93 -9.75
C GLY A 451 -31.52 -5.45 -10.17
N SER A 452 -30.31 -5.01 -10.52
CA SER A 452 -30.00 -3.70 -11.11
C SER A 452 -30.37 -3.58 -12.61
N GLY A 453 -30.80 -4.66 -13.26
CA GLY A 453 -31.10 -4.69 -14.70
C GLY A 453 -29.87 -4.81 -15.60
N ARG A 454 -28.71 -5.19 -15.03
CA ARG A 454 -27.44 -5.36 -15.76
C ARG A 454 -27.05 -6.83 -15.83
N ASP A 455 -26.60 -7.30 -16.98
CA ASP A 455 -26.07 -8.65 -17.16
C ASP A 455 -24.71 -8.83 -16.46
N ALA A 456 -24.53 -9.95 -15.77
CA ALA A 456 -23.29 -10.31 -15.11
C ALA A 456 -23.09 -11.83 -15.07
N PHE A 457 -21.83 -12.25 -14.92
CA PHE A 457 -21.51 -13.61 -14.54
C PHE A 457 -21.62 -13.76 -13.03
N VAL A 458 -22.69 -14.41 -12.57
CA VAL A 458 -23.00 -14.58 -11.15
C VAL A 458 -22.48 -15.92 -10.65
N TYR A 459 -21.73 -15.90 -9.55
CA TYR A 459 -21.31 -17.12 -8.88
C TYR A 459 -22.52 -17.93 -8.39
N ARG A 460 -22.55 -19.21 -8.76
CA ARG A 460 -23.57 -20.16 -8.31
C ARG A 460 -22.89 -21.24 -7.48
N GLY A 461 -23.23 -21.31 -6.19
CA GLY A 461 -22.66 -22.34 -5.30
C GLY A 461 -22.78 -23.76 -5.85
N SER A 462 -21.94 -24.68 -5.36
CA SER A 462 -21.78 -26.03 -5.91
C SER A 462 -23.08 -26.82 -6.11
N LYS A 463 -24.07 -26.62 -5.23
CA LYS A 463 -25.36 -27.33 -5.20
C LYS A 463 -26.45 -26.77 -6.14
N ARG A 464 -26.28 -25.57 -6.70
CA ARG A 464 -27.33 -24.95 -7.52
C ARG A 464 -27.31 -25.53 -8.94
N LYS A 465 -28.49 -25.83 -9.50
CA LYS A 465 -28.66 -26.19 -10.91
C LYS A 465 -28.55 -24.93 -11.77
N MET A 466 -27.85 -25.02 -12.90
CA MET A 466 -27.75 -23.93 -13.89
C MET A 466 -28.98 -23.97 -14.79
N GLN A 467 -29.43 -22.80 -15.21
CA GLN A 467 -30.52 -22.56 -16.15
C GLN A 467 -30.03 -22.59 -17.61
N ALA A 468 -28.82 -22.09 -17.87
CA ALA A 468 -28.24 -22.14 -19.20
C ALA A 468 -27.72 -23.55 -19.56
N ASP A 469 -27.86 -23.93 -20.83
CA ASP A 469 -27.54 -25.28 -21.32
C ASP A 469 -26.09 -25.41 -21.81
N VAL A 470 -25.45 -24.32 -22.23
CA VAL A 470 -24.10 -24.37 -22.79
C VAL A 470 -23.06 -24.06 -21.71
N GLU A 471 -22.18 -25.03 -21.49
CA GLU A 471 -21.10 -24.95 -20.52
C GLU A 471 -19.74 -24.70 -21.20
N TRP A 472 -19.00 -23.72 -20.68
CA TRP A 472 -17.64 -23.38 -21.08
C TRP A 472 -16.69 -23.43 -19.87
N PHE A 473 -15.38 -23.46 -20.14
CA PHE A 473 -14.35 -23.65 -19.12
C PHE A 473 -13.25 -22.61 -19.23
N ASP A 474 -13.03 -21.79 -18.19
CA ASP A 474 -11.79 -21.05 -18.03
C ASP A 474 -10.79 -21.94 -17.27
N ARG A 475 -9.87 -22.54 -18.01
CA ARG A 475 -8.87 -23.47 -17.46
C ARG A 475 -7.81 -22.77 -16.60
N SER A 476 -7.51 -21.51 -16.88
CA SER A 476 -6.51 -20.72 -16.13
C SER A 476 -7.02 -20.36 -14.73
N LYS A 477 -8.31 -19.99 -14.62
CA LYS A 477 -8.94 -19.57 -13.36
C LYS A 477 -9.79 -20.65 -12.70
N GLY A 478 -9.86 -21.86 -13.29
CA GLY A 478 -10.64 -22.98 -12.77
C GLY A 478 -12.14 -22.69 -12.69
N ARG A 479 -12.73 -22.12 -13.75
CA ARG A 479 -14.16 -21.73 -13.75
C ARG A 479 -14.97 -22.45 -14.79
N ARG A 480 -16.18 -22.84 -14.41
CA ARG A 480 -17.24 -23.33 -15.31
C ARG A 480 -18.19 -22.17 -15.57
N ILE A 481 -18.40 -21.81 -16.82
CA ILE A 481 -19.13 -20.63 -17.25
C ILE A 481 -20.33 -21.09 -18.07
N TRP A 482 -21.54 -20.74 -17.65
CA TRP A 482 -22.78 -21.06 -18.37
C TRP A 482 -23.33 -19.84 -19.09
N LEU A 483 -23.71 -20.06 -20.35
CA LEU A 483 -24.17 -19.03 -21.29
C LEU A 483 -25.40 -19.56 -22.04
N SER A 484 -26.45 -18.74 -22.15
CA SER A 484 -27.67 -19.14 -22.86
C SER A 484 -27.52 -19.01 -24.38
N ASP A 485 -26.96 -17.89 -24.87
CA ASP A 485 -26.92 -17.55 -26.31
C ASP A 485 -25.56 -16.97 -26.74
N TYR A 486 -24.48 -17.72 -26.50
CA TYR A 486 -23.14 -17.25 -26.86
C TYR A 486 -22.78 -17.57 -28.32
N HIS A 487 -22.66 -16.51 -29.13
CA HIS A 487 -22.10 -16.58 -30.47
C HIS A 487 -20.60 -16.27 -30.44
N VAL A 488 -19.80 -17.22 -30.93
CA VAL A 488 -18.35 -17.04 -31.08
C VAL A 488 -18.11 -15.88 -32.07
N PRO A 489 -17.29 -14.86 -31.70
CA PRO A 489 -17.01 -13.76 -32.60
C PRO A 489 -16.40 -14.22 -33.93
N PRO A 490 -16.74 -13.57 -35.06
CA PRO A 490 -16.36 -14.03 -36.41
C PRO A 490 -14.84 -14.08 -36.66
N GLY A 491 -14.04 -13.34 -35.89
CA GLY A 491 -12.58 -13.34 -35.97
C GLY A 491 -11.90 -14.51 -35.26
N VAL A 492 -12.63 -15.42 -34.60
CA VAL A 492 -12.08 -16.57 -33.88
C VAL A 492 -12.07 -17.80 -34.78
N VAL A 493 -10.89 -18.32 -35.08
CA VAL A 493 -10.71 -19.52 -35.91
C VAL A 493 -10.47 -20.75 -35.04
N ASN A 494 -11.12 -21.87 -35.38
CA ASN A 494 -11.00 -23.17 -34.69
C ASN A 494 -11.25 -23.10 -33.16
N SER A 495 -12.38 -22.49 -32.78
CA SER A 495 -12.76 -22.31 -31.37
C SER A 495 -12.94 -23.62 -30.58
N LYS A 496 -13.09 -24.76 -31.27
CA LYS A 496 -13.14 -26.09 -30.64
C LYS A 496 -11.83 -26.47 -29.94
N VAL A 497 -10.69 -26.05 -30.52
CA VAL A 497 -9.36 -26.31 -29.97
C VAL A 497 -8.90 -25.12 -29.13
N PHE A 498 -8.94 -23.93 -29.73
CA PHE A 498 -8.35 -22.74 -29.14
C PHE A 498 -9.28 -21.97 -28.21
N GLY A 499 -10.55 -22.35 -28.09
CA GLY A 499 -11.52 -21.65 -27.25
C GLY A 499 -12.07 -20.37 -27.91
N ALA A 500 -12.70 -19.53 -27.10
CA ALA A 500 -13.31 -18.27 -27.52
C ALA A 500 -13.17 -17.22 -26.40
N PRO A 501 -13.21 -15.92 -26.73
CA PRO A 501 -13.17 -14.85 -25.73
C PRO A 501 -14.44 -14.84 -24.89
N VAL A 502 -14.32 -14.65 -23.59
CA VAL A 502 -15.49 -14.50 -22.71
C VAL A 502 -16.19 -13.17 -22.99
N PRO A 503 -17.54 -13.10 -23.00
CA PRO A 503 -18.25 -11.82 -23.09
C PRO A 503 -17.76 -10.78 -22.08
N HIS A 504 -17.75 -9.51 -22.49
CA HIS A 504 -17.29 -8.39 -21.67
C HIS A 504 -18.33 -8.04 -20.57
N LEU A 505 -18.52 -8.94 -19.62
CA LEU A 505 -19.44 -8.81 -18.49
C LEU A 505 -18.70 -8.91 -17.16
N PRO A 506 -19.19 -8.26 -16.09
CA PRO A 506 -18.59 -8.34 -14.76
C PRO A 506 -18.80 -9.74 -14.15
N PHE A 507 -17.82 -10.22 -13.39
CA PHE A 507 -17.96 -11.43 -12.58
C PHE A 507 -18.27 -11.03 -11.14
N VAL A 508 -19.38 -11.50 -10.58
CA VAL A 508 -19.87 -11.09 -9.26
C VAL A 508 -20.22 -12.28 -8.37
N VAL A 509 -20.06 -12.09 -7.06
CA VAL A 509 -20.61 -12.98 -6.03
C VAL A 509 -21.66 -12.20 -5.26
N MET A 510 -22.87 -12.77 -5.18
CA MET A 510 -23.97 -12.19 -4.42
C MET A 510 -23.93 -12.68 -2.97
N ASN A 511 -23.89 -11.74 -2.02
CA ASN A 511 -24.07 -12.01 -0.59
C ASN A 511 -25.34 -11.27 -0.12
N GLY A 512 -26.50 -11.90 -0.30
CA GLY A 512 -27.77 -11.19 -0.21
C GLY A 512 -27.91 -10.19 -1.36
N GLU A 513 -28.12 -8.92 -1.04
CA GLU A 513 -28.21 -7.82 -2.02
C GLU A 513 -26.84 -7.23 -2.40
N GLN A 514 -25.77 -7.55 -1.65
CA GLN A 514 -24.46 -6.98 -1.89
C GLN A 514 -23.69 -7.72 -2.99
N GLU A 515 -23.22 -6.97 -4.00
CA GLU A 515 -22.40 -7.47 -5.09
C GLU A 515 -20.90 -7.37 -4.73
N THR A 516 -20.17 -8.48 -4.81
CA THR A 516 -18.70 -8.48 -4.69
C THR A 516 -18.06 -8.86 -6.03
N MET A 517 -17.29 -7.94 -6.61
CA MET A 517 -16.61 -8.13 -7.89
C MET A 517 -15.46 -9.15 -7.80
N LYS A 518 -15.33 -9.98 -8.84
CA LYS A 518 -14.23 -10.95 -9.04
C LYS A 518 -13.50 -10.63 -10.33
N LEU A 519 -12.21 -11.00 -10.40
CA LEU A 519 -11.40 -10.85 -11.61
C LEU A 519 -12.12 -11.51 -12.80
N PRO A 520 -12.33 -10.85 -13.94
CA PRO A 520 -13.07 -11.40 -15.07
C PRO A 520 -12.33 -12.55 -15.73
N SER A 521 -13.03 -13.54 -16.29
CA SER A 521 -12.40 -14.49 -17.21
C SER A 521 -12.25 -13.84 -18.58
N HIS A 522 -11.14 -14.07 -19.28
CA HIS A 522 -10.88 -13.46 -20.60
C HIS A 522 -11.07 -14.45 -21.74
N TRP A 523 -10.84 -15.73 -21.46
CA TRP A 523 -10.87 -16.79 -22.47
C TRP A 523 -11.50 -18.06 -21.89
N MET A 524 -12.28 -18.76 -22.71
CA MET A 524 -13.01 -19.95 -22.30
C MET A 524 -12.97 -21.04 -23.38
N TYR A 525 -13.05 -22.29 -22.95
CA TYR A 525 -12.90 -23.48 -23.79
C TYR A 525 -14.17 -24.34 -23.73
N PRO A 526 -14.52 -25.06 -24.81
CA PRO A 526 -15.72 -25.90 -24.82
C PRO A 526 -15.53 -27.22 -24.05
N SER A 527 -14.29 -27.61 -23.76
CA SER A 527 -13.99 -28.82 -22.99
C SER A 527 -13.18 -28.50 -21.73
N ARG A 528 -13.50 -29.22 -20.65
CA ARG A 528 -12.72 -29.18 -19.40
C ARG A 528 -11.29 -29.67 -19.60
N HIS A 529 -11.13 -30.72 -20.40
CA HIS A 529 -9.87 -31.39 -20.65
C HIS A 529 -9.43 -31.08 -22.09
N PRO A 530 -8.32 -30.34 -22.30
CA PRO A 530 -7.72 -30.26 -23.63
C PRO A 530 -7.27 -31.65 -24.09
N HIS A 531 -7.19 -31.84 -25.41
CA HIS A 531 -6.43 -32.97 -25.92
C HIS A 531 -4.95 -32.80 -25.52
N PRO A 532 -4.25 -33.85 -25.06
CA PRO A 532 -2.87 -33.72 -24.59
C PRO A 532 -1.92 -33.08 -25.62
N SER A 533 -2.13 -33.35 -26.91
CA SER A 533 -1.31 -32.77 -27.99
C SER A 533 -1.55 -31.28 -28.24
N ASP A 534 -2.64 -30.72 -27.72
CA ASP A 534 -2.98 -29.31 -27.92
C ASP A 534 -2.46 -28.44 -26.79
N VAL A 535 -2.12 -28.99 -25.62
CA VAL A 535 -1.65 -28.21 -24.47
C VAL A 535 -0.39 -27.41 -24.83
N GLY A 536 -0.42 -26.09 -24.60
CA GLY A 536 0.66 -25.17 -24.94
C GLY A 536 0.74 -24.80 -26.43
N ARG A 537 -0.06 -25.43 -27.31
CA ARG A 537 -0.12 -25.09 -28.73
C ARG A 537 -0.62 -23.67 -28.92
N ARG A 538 0.03 -22.94 -29.84
CA ARG A 538 -0.40 -21.62 -30.33
C ARG A 538 -1.11 -21.78 -31.67
N ALA A 539 -2.12 -20.95 -31.92
CA ALA A 539 -2.77 -20.92 -33.22
C ALA A 539 -1.85 -20.27 -34.26
N ASP A 540 -1.70 -20.92 -35.40
CA ASP A 540 -1.05 -20.32 -36.56
C ASP A 540 -1.97 -19.22 -37.15
N PRO A 541 -1.41 -18.17 -37.78
CA PRO A 541 -2.21 -17.20 -38.50
C PRO A 541 -3.12 -17.88 -39.53
N PRO A 542 -4.44 -17.60 -39.51
CA PRO A 542 -5.35 -18.22 -40.45
C PRO A 542 -5.10 -17.70 -41.86
N ARG A 543 -5.52 -18.49 -42.86
CA ARG A 543 -5.54 -18.00 -44.24
C ARG A 543 -6.63 -16.93 -44.37
N PRO A 544 -6.46 -15.93 -45.27
CA PRO A 544 -7.48 -14.91 -45.48
C PRO A 544 -8.88 -15.50 -45.68
N GLU A 545 -9.02 -16.58 -46.44
CA GLU A 545 -10.32 -17.17 -46.77
C GLU A 545 -11.07 -17.76 -45.57
N GLU A 546 -10.38 -17.99 -44.45
CA GLU A 546 -10.93 -18.54 -43.20
C GLU A 546 -11.59 -17.47 -42.32
N LEU A 547 -11.39 -16.18 -42.63
CA LEU A 547 -12.02 -15.05 -41.94
C LEU A 547 -13.16 -14.49 -42.79
N PRO A 548 -14.35 -14.17 -42.25
CA PRO A 548 -15.43 -13.58 -43.05
C PRO A 548 -15.09 -12.16 -43.55
N PHE A 549 -15.77 -11.71 -44.62
CA PHE A 549 -15.69 -10.33 -45.09
C PHE A 549 -16.30 -9.36 -44.08
N LYS A 550 -15.82 -8.10 -44.04
CA LYS A 550 -16.34 -7.09 -43.10
C LYS A 550 -17.80 -6.69 -43.38
N ASP A 551 -18.21 -6.74 -44.64
CA ASP A 551 -19.50 -6.25 -45.12
C ASP A 551 -20.51 -7.39 -45.43
N GLY A 552 -20.26 -8.60 -44.90
CA GLY A 552 -20.97 -9.84 -45.23
C GLY A 552 -21.83 -10.40 -44.11
#